data_AF-A0A8S3H7H1-F1
#
_entry.id   AF-A0A8S3H7H1-F1
#
_cell.length_a   1.000
_cell.length_b   1.000
_cell.length_c   1.000
_cell.angle_alpha   90.00
_cell.angle_beta   90.00
_cell.angle_gamma   90.00
#
_symmetry.space_group_name_H-M   'P 1'
#
loop_
_entity.id
_entity.type
_entity.pdbx_description
1 polymer ?
#
loop_
_entity_poly.entity_id
_entity_poly.type
_entity_poly.pdbx_seq_one_letter_code
_entity_poly.pdbx_strand_id
1 'polypeptide(L)'
;PVFQMIMMLIDEHRQIASYHEQIPYVPKRDCGIKFNIYLLYPNQPKNSSTNYSIHIDVFDTTTLTYWSSWHLSIPFQFLPVDRIATRLFIPSVKQIESCPFSCRNHGRCIR
;
A
#
# COMPACT_ATOMS: atom_id res chain seq x y z
N PRO A 1 -4.70 -19.08 -4.29
CA PRO A 1 -4.53 -18.04 -3.26
C PRO A 1 -5.55 -16.92 -3.47
N VAL A 2 -6.12 -16.46 -2.36
CA VAL A 2 -6.93 -15.24 -2.30
C VAL A 2 -6.13 -14.26 -1.46
N PHE A 3 -6.00 -13.03 -1.94
CA PHE A 3 -5.25 -12.00 -1.26
C PHE A 3 -6.19 -10.92 -0.74
N GLN A 4 -5.90 -10.41 0.45
CA GLN A 4 -6.52 -9.20 0.98
C GLN A 4 -5.51 -8.06 0.81
N MET A 5 -5.90 -7.02 0.08
CA MET A 5 -5.09 -5.81 -0.07
C MET A 5 -5.68 -4.72 0.83
N ILE A 6 -4.84 -4.11 1.65
CA ILE A 6 -5.19 -2.99 2.53
C ILE A 6 -4.39 -1.79 2.08
N MET A 7 -5.06 -0.71 1.71
CA MET A 7 -4.44 0.52 1.22
C MET A 7 -4.76 1.66 2.18
N MET A 8 -3.74 2.42 2.53
CA MET A 8 -3.83 3.42 3.57
C MET A 8 -2.95 4.62 3.23
N LEU A 9 -3.40 5.81 3.63
CA LEU A 9 -2.53 6.96 3.73
C LEU A 9 -1.74 6.86 5.02
N ILE A 10 -0.43 7.04 4.93
CA ILE A 10 0.46 7.15 6.09
C ILE A 10 1.13 8.52 6.06
N ASP A 11 1.34 9.11 7.24
CA ASP A 11 2.13 10.34 7.36
C ASP A 11 3.65 10.06 7.43
N GLU A 12 4.44 11.11 7.54
CA GLU A 12 5.91 11.06 7.67
C GLU A 12 6.40 10.28 8.91
N HIS A 13 5.57 10.16 9.95
CA HIS A 13 5.83 9.37 11.15
C HIS A 13 5.27 7.94 11.06
N ARG A 14 4.81 7.53 9.86
CA ARG A 14 4.13 6.25 9.60
C ARG A 14 2.85 6.05 10.41
N GLN A 15 2.23 7.13 10.89
CA GLN A 15 0.92 7.05 11.49
C GLN A 15 -0.10 6.82 10.37
N ILE A 16 -0.93 5.81 10.57
CA ILE A 16 -1.96 5.43 9.62
C ILE A 16 -3.10 6.44 9.74
N ALA A 17 -3.50 7.03 8.62
CA ALA A 17 -4.71 7.83 8.55
C ALA A 17 -5.92 6.98 9.00
N SER A 18 -6.87 7.58 9.70
CA SER A 18 -8.03 6.84 10.24
C SER A 18 -8.83 6.06 9.18
N TYR A 19 -8.69 6.42 7.91
CA TYR A 19 -9.37 5.80 6.78
C TYR A 19 -8.40 4.92 5.98
N HIS A 20 -8.81 3.69 5.74
CA HIS A 20 -8.12 2.74 4.90
C HIS A 20 -9.14 1.99 4.04
N GLU A 21 -8.70 1.57 2.88
CA GLU A 21 -9.51 0.85 1.90
C GLU A 21 -9.03 -0.58 1.79
N GLN A 22 -9.97 -1.50 1.56
CA GLN A 22 -9.70 -2.92 1.60
C GLN A 22 -10.37 -3.63 0.43
N ILE A 23 -9.61 -4.42 -0.32
CA ILE A 23 -10.14 -5.19 -1.46
C ILE A 23 -9.64 -6.64 -1.45
N PRO A 24 -10.52 -7.61 -1.78
CA PRO A 24 -10.07 -8.96 -2.09
C PRO A 24 -9.54 -9.01 -3.52
N TYR A 25 -8.38 -9.64 -3.70
CA TYR A 25 -7.75 -9.87 -5.00
C TYR A 25 -7.53 -11.36 -5.24
N VAL A 26 -8.02 -11.85 -6.38
CA VAL A 26 -7.88 -13.23 -6.82
C VAL A 26 -7.14 -13.25 -8.16
N PRO A 27 -5.86 -13.69 -8.23
CA PRO A 27 -5.05 -13.58 -9.45
C PRO A 27 -5.72 -14.17 -10.71
N LYS A 28 -6.41 -15.31 -10.58
CA LYS A 28 -7.10 -15.96 -11.72
C LYS A 28 -8.25 -15.13 -12.31
N ARG A 29 -8.85 -14.25 -11.52
CA ARG A 29 -10.00 -13.43 -11.90
C ARG A 29 -9.59 -11.99 -12.19
N ASP A 30 -8.66 -11.45 -11.41
CA ASP A 30 -8.46 -10.02 -11.25
C ASP A 30 -7.16 -9.49 -11.92
N CYS A 31 -6.31 -10.34 -12.51
CA CYS A 31 -4.98 -9.96 -13.03
C CYS A 31 -4.97 -8.91 -14.17
N GLY A 32 -6.13 -8.53 -14.71
CA GLY A 32 -6.28 -7.44 -15.68
C GLY A 32 -7.23 -6.33 -15.25
N ILE A 33 -7.79 -6.41 -14.04
CA ILE A 33 -8.82 -5.48 -13.58
C ILE A 33 -8.16 -4.25 -12.96
N LYS A 34 -8.66 -3.07 -13.31
CA LYS A 34 -8.29 -1.81 -12.68
C LYS A 34 -9.19 -1.57 -11.46
N PHE A 35 -8.57 -1.31 -10.31
CA PHE A 35 -9.26 -0.87 -9.11
C PHE A 35 -9.18 0.65 -8.98
N ASN A 36 -10.31 1.31 -8.71
CA ASN A 36 -10.37 2.75 -8.43
C ASN A 36 -10.70 2.93 -6.96
N ILE A 37 -9.77 3.50 -6.20
CA ILE A 37 -9.78 3.51 -4.74
C ILE A 37 -9.55 4.95 -4.28
N TYR A 38 -10.33 5.40 -3.31
CA TYR A 38 -10.26 6.76 -2.79
C TYR A 38 -9.73 6.70 -1.36
N LEU A 39 -8.57 7.33 -1.12
CA LEU A 39 -8.03 7.48 0.21
C LEU A 39 -8.25 8.92 0.67
N LEU A 40 -8.83 9.08 1.86
CA LEU A 40 -9.18 10.39 2.42
C LEU A 40 -8.16 10.82 3.47
N TYR A 41 -7.82 12.11 3.48
CA TYR A 41 -7.01 12.68 4.55
C TYR A 41 -7.79 12.67 5.88
N PRO A 42 -7.11 12.54 7.03
CA PRO A 42 -7.77 12.54 8.33
C PRO A 42 -8.56 13.81 8.63
N ASN A 43 -8.07 14.96 8.14
CA ASN A 43 -8.63 16.28 8.36
C ASN A 43 -8.98 16.94 7.01
N GLN A 44 -10.06 17.72 7.00
CA GLN A 44 -10.43 18.59 5.88
C GLN A 44 -10.51 20.04 6.38
N PRO A 45 -9.66 20.96 5.88
CA PRO A 45 -8.65 20.76 4.83
C PRO A 45 -7.44 19.93 5.28
N LYS A 46 -6.73 19.34 4.32
CA LYS A 46 -5.46 18.65 4.56
C LYS A 46 -4.47 19.58 5.27
N ASN A 47 -3.72 19.07 6.24
CA ASN A 47 -2.58 19.79 6.81
C ASN A 47 -1.44 19.90 5.78
N SER A 48 -1.11 21.12 5.35
CA SER A 48 -0.06 21.39 4.35
C SER A 48 1.35 21.12 4.86
N SER A 49 1.55 21.10 6.19
CA SER A 49 2.85 20.82 6.81
C SER A 49 3.14 19.33 6.93
N THR A 50 2.16 18.46 6.70
CA THR A 50 2.31 17.00 6.84
C THR A 50 2.45 16.35 5.48
N ASN A 51 3.55 15.60 5.30
CA ASN A 51 3.74 14.78 4.12
C ASN A 51 3.04 13.44 4.27
N TYR A 52 2.25 13.07 3.26
CA TYR A 52 1.60 11.76 3.19
C TYR A 52 2.16 10.89 2.08
N SER A 53 2.07 9.59 2.26
CA SER A 53 2.35 8.57 1.25
C SER A 53 1.30 7.47 1.31
N ILE A 54 1.23 6.64 0.27
CA ILE A 54 0.30 5.51 0.23
C ILE A 54 1.08 4.25 0.60
N HIS A 55 0.60 3.56 1.62
CA HIS A 55 1.08 2.22 1.98
C HIS A 55 0.03 1.18 1.61
N ILE A 56 0.49 0.06 1.06
CA ILE A 56 -0.36 -1.02 0.60
C ILE A 56 0.18 -2.31 1.17
N ASP A 57 -0.59 -2.97 2.03
CA ASP A 57 -0.25 -4.29 2.57
C ASP A 57 -1.05 -5.37 1.85
N VAL A 58 -0.43 -6.54 1.65
CA VAL A 58 -1.09 -7.70 1.08
C VAL A 58 -0.92 -8.90 1.98
N PHE A 59 -2.04 -9.57 2.26
CA PHE A 59 -2.11 -10.78 3.06
C PHE A 59 -2.68 -11.91 2.22
N ASP A 60 -2.10 -13.10 2.31
CA ASP A 60 -2.74 -14.32 1.80
C ASP A 60 -3.81 -14.77 2.81
N THR A 61 -5.08 -14.72 2.41
CA THR A 61 -6.20 -15.06 3.30
C THR A 61 -6.40 -16.57 3.45
N THR A 62 -5.80 -17.38 2.58
CA THR A 62 -5.83 -18.85 2.70
C THR A 62 -4.86 -19.33 3.77
N THR A 63 -3.67 -18.73 3.83
CA THR A 63 -2.64 -19.09 4.82
C THR A 63 -2.62 -18.17 6.05
N LEU A 64 -3.38 -17.07 6.01
CA LEU A 64 -3.37 -16.00 7.03
C LEU A 64 -1.96 -15.41 7.25
N THR A 65 -1.18 -15.30 6.17
CA THR A 65 0.19 -14.78 6.24
C THR A 65 0.34 -13.45 5.53
N TYR A 66 1.13 -12.56 6.12
CA TYR A 66 1.58 -11.35 5.44
C TYR A 66 2.42 -11.73 4.20
N TRP A 67 2.07 -11.16 3.04
CA TRP A 67 2.66 -11.50 1.76
C TRP A 67 3.73 -10.51 1.33
N SER A 68 3.36 -9.24 1.15
CA SER A 68 4.25 -8.15 0.72
C SER A 68 3.59 -6.79 0.97
N SER A 69 4.33 -5.71 0.75
CA SER A 69 3.78 -4.35 0.74
C SER A 69 4.44 -3.44 -0.27
N TRP A 70 3.75 -2.33 -0.57
CA TRP A 70 4.24 -1.24 -1.40
C TRP A 70 4.17 0.08 -0.66
N HIS A 71 5.05 0.99 -1.06
CA HIS A 71 5.08 2.36 -0.58
C HIS A 71 5.17 3.30 -1.78
N LEU A 72 4.12 4.10 -1.98
CA LEU A 72 4.00 5.02 -3.11
C LEU A 72 4.06 6.46 -2.60
N SER A 73 4.96 7.26 -3.18
CA SER A 73 5.03 8.69 -2.90
C SER A 73 3.87 9.44 -3.53
N ILE A 74 3.35 10.46 -2.83
CA ILE A 74 2.42 11.44 -3.40
C ILE A 74 3.24 12.64 -3.88
N PRO A 75 3.39 12.85 -5.21
CA PRO A 75 4.30 13.87 -5.73
C PRO A 75 3.79 15.30 -5.49
N PHE A 76 2.47 15.53 -5.57
CA PHE A 76 1.90 16.88 -5.50
C PHE A 76 1.14 17.08 -4.19
N GLN A 77 1.89 17.06 -3.07
CA GLN A 77 1.35 17.24 -1.70
C GLN A 77 0.51 18.52 -1.54
N PHE A 78 0.75 19.57 -2.33
CA PHE A 78 0.01 20.83 -2.23
C PHE A 78 -1.39 20.76 -2.84
N LEU A 79 -1.70 19.74 -3.67
CA LEU A 79 -3.01 19.59 -4.25
C LEU A 79 -3.99 19.04 -3.22
N PRO A 80 -5.24 19.53 -3.20
CA PRO A 80 -6.28 19.00 -2.32
C PRO A 80 -6.67 17.55 -2.70
N VAL A 81 -6.46 17.16 -3.96
CA VAL A 81 -6.70 15.82 -4.49
C VAL A 81 -5.58 15.46 -5.46
N ASP A 82 -4.95 14.30 -5.27
CA ASP A 82 -3.96 13.72 -6.19
C ASP A 82 -4.51 12.39 -6.76
N ARG A 83 -4.29 12.15 -8.06
CA ARG A 83 -4.71 10.93 -8.75
C ARG A 83 -3.49 10.12 -9.15
N ILE A 84 -3.26 9.03 -8.42
CA ILE A 84 -2.12 8.14 -8.63
C ILE A 84 -2.60 6.87 -9.34
N ALA A 85 -1.91 6.50 -10.43
CA ALA A 85 -2.12 5.25 -11.15
C ALA A 85 -0.83 4.44 -11.14
N THR A 86 -0.86 3.25 -10.54
CA THR A 86 0.28 2.34 -10.48
C THR A 86 -0.13 0.92 -10.83
N ARG A 87 0.81 0.14 -11.37
CA ARG A 87 0.67 -1.30 -11.57
C ARG A 87 1.45 -2.01 -10.48
N LEU A 88 0.74 -2.76 -9.64
CA LEU A 88 1.36 -3.59 -8.61
C LEU A 88 1.64 -4.98 -9.15
N PHE A 89 2.80 -5.53 -8.81
CA PHE A 89 3.19 -6.89 -9.18
C PHE A 89 3.23 -7.74 -7.92
N ILE A 90 2.30 -8.69 -7.79
CA ILE A 90 2.29 -9.63 -6.67
C ILE A 90 3.12 -10.85 -7.08
N PRO A 91 4.27 -11.11 -6.42
CA PRO A 91 5.12 -12.23 -6.78
C PRO A 91 4.41 -13.55 -6.48
N SER A 92 4.59 -14.56 -7.33
CA SER A 92 4.05 -15.91 -7.10
C SER A 92 4.84 -16.69 -6.04
N VAL A 93 6.10 -16.29 -5.80
CA VAL A 93 7.01 -16.87 -4.81
C VAL A 93 7.71 -15.72 -4.08
N LYS A 94 7.75 -15.75 -2.75
CA LYS A 94 8.47 -14.75 -1.96
C LYS A 94 9.97 -14.86 -2.23
N GLN A 95 10.53 -13.95 -3.03
CA GLN A 95 11.97 -13.84 -3.22
C GLN A 95 12.53 -12.81 -2.25
N ILE A 96 13.44 -13.25 -1.37
CA ILE A 96 14.10 -12.38 -0.42
C ILE A 96 15.15 -11.55 -1.16
N GLU A 97 15.07 -10.23 -1.05
CA GLU A 97 16.03 -9.31 -1.67
C GLU A 97 16.76 -8.42 -0.65
N SER A 98 17.80 -7.74 -1.12
CA SER A 98 18.46 -6.68 -0.36
C SER A 98 17.62 -5.40 -0.46
N CYS A 99 17.21 -4.87 0.69
CA CYS A 99 16.36 -3.68 0.74
C CYS A 99 17.19 -2.38 0.72
N PRO A 100 16.70 -1.29 0.11
CA PRO A 100 17.31 0.04 0.22
C PRO A 100 17.37 0.55 1.67
N PHE A 101 16.45 0.09 2.52
CA PHE A 101 16.38 0.42 3.94
C PHE A 101 16.62 -0.82 4.80
N SER A 102 17.38 -0.70 5.89
CA SER A 102 17.67 -1.84 6.77
C SER A 102 16.40 -2.31 7.50
N CYS A 103 15.90 -3.49 7.14
CA CYS A 103 14.80 -4.16 7.86
C CYS A 103 15.25 -4.76 9.21
N ARG A 104 16.56 -4.75 9.51
CA ARG A 104 17.20 -5.38 10.68
C ARG A 104 16.55 -6.73 11.02
N ASN A 105 16.07 -6.90 12.25
CA ASN A 105 15.41 -8.10 12.74
C ASN A 105 13.88 -7.96 12.78
N HIS A 106 13.34 -6.86 12.27
CA HIS A 106 11.91 -6.53 12.36
C HIS A 106 11.17 -6.71 11.03
N GLY A 107 11.85 -7.17 9.98
CA GLY A 107 11.23 -7.43 8.69
C GLY A 107 12.15 -8.12 7.70
N ARG A 108 11.60 -8.48 6.54
CA ARG A 108 12.34 -9.03 5.40
C ARG A 108 11.88 -8.33 4.13
N CYS A 109 12.83 -7.97 3.27
CA CYS A 109 12.52 -7.45 1.95
C CYS A 109 12.02 -8.58 1.06
N ILE A 110 10.98 -8.32 0.28
CA ILE A 110 10.44 -9.28 -0.68
C ILE A 110 10.27 -8.54 -2.01
N ARG A 111 10.73 -9.16 -3.11
CA ARG A 111 10.55 -8.64 -4.47
C ARG A 111 9.15 -8.91 -4.99
#